data_AF-A0A4Y9RI28-F1
#
_entry.id   AF-A0A4Y9RI28-F1
#
_cell.length_a   1.000
_cell.length_b   1.000
_cell.length_c   1.000
_cell.angle_alpha   90.00
_cell.angle_beta   90.00
_cell.angle_gamma   90.00
#
_symmetry.space_group_name_H-M   'P 1'
#
loop_
_entity.id
_entity.type
_entity.pdbx_description
1 polymer ?
#
loop_
_entity_poly.entity_id
_entity_poly.type
_entity_poly.pdbx_seq_one_letter_code
_entity_poly.pdbx_strand_id
1 'polypeptide(L)'
;MIQRAVLIATALSAGLAACGQAESPPPATPAVDPAPAEVGPAACRSADMQLATAGGDAGMGNRVAVLSVLNRGEGACELVGYPTVTLADKADRPLGSIEARQHPGAYFSQGDALRPVVVQPGARAYFDLAWNVMPHEGDGEVVCPIATTVRVAAPGDGAFAMLPMELTPCGGSVRVSPFRPTAEDEAPASRAA
;
A
#
# COMPACT_ATOMS: atom_id res chain seq x y z
N MET A 1 -15.82 63.80 5.06
CA MET A 1 -16.87 64.38 4.20
C MET A 1 -17.63 63.21 3.58
N ILE A 2 -18.92 62.95 3.77
CA ILE A 2 -20.07 63.63 4.35
C ILE A 2 -21.02 62.52 4.87
N GLN A 3 -21.58 62.80 6.05
CA GLN A 3 -22.60 62.08 6.79
C GLN A 3 -23.99 62.44 6.26
N ARG A 4 -24.88 61.46 6.03
CA ARG A 4 -26.35 61.59 6.02
C ARG A 4 -26.97 60.19 6.12
N ALA A 5 -28.07 59.89 6.78
CA ALA A 5 -28.82 60.45 7.89
C ALA A 5 -29.94 59.41 8.14
N VAL A 6 -30.25 59.22 9.41
CA VAL A 6 -31.28 58.38 10.04
C VAL A 6 -32.67 58.54 9.43
N LEU A 7 -33.51 57.51 9.53
CA LEU A 7 -34.94 57.64 9.89
C LEU A 7 -35.49 56.31 10.46
N ILE A 8 -35.99 56.40 11.70
CA ILE A 8 -36.70 55.37 12.46
C ILE A 8 -38.20 55.59 12.23
N ALA A 9 -38.98 54.52 12.06
CA ALA A 9 -40.44 54.55 12.25
C ALA A 9 -40.94 53.21 12.80
N THR A 10 -41.43 53.25 14.04
CA THR A 10 -42.18 52.20 14.73
C THR A 10 -43.66 52.27 14.37
N ALA A 11 -44.33 51.12 14.18
CA ALA A 11 -45.77 51.01 14.43
C ALA A 11 -46.18 49.56 14.77
N LEU A 12 -46.82 49.41 15.93
CA LEU A 12 -47.51 48.22 16.43
C LEU A 12 -48.86 48.07 15.71
N SER A 13 -49.29 46.86 15.37
CA SER A 13 -50.71 46.58 15.08
C SER A 13 -51.07 45.13 15.40
N ALA A 14 -52.12 45.00 16.21
CA ALA A 14 -52.73 43.77 16.68
C ALA A 14 -53.58 43.07 15.61
N GLY A 15 -53.77 41.77 15.76
CA GLY A 15 -54.23 40.85 14.72
C GLY A 15 -55.75 40.75 14.48
N LEU A 16 -56.10 39.78 13.63
CA LEU A 16 -57.43 39.21 13.47
C LEU A 16 -57.32 37.76 12.97
N ALA A 17 -58.23 36.94 13.48
CA ALA A 17 -58.31 35.50 13.29
C ALA A 17 -58.62 35.06 11.85
N ALA A 18 -58.11 33.89 11.46
CA ALA A 18 -58.64 33.09 10.36
C ALA A 18 -58.61 31.60 10.71
N CYS A 19 -59.75 30.95 10.52
CA CYS A 19 -59.99 29.54 10.80
C CYS A 19 -59.33 28.62 9.75
N GLY A 20 -58.76 27.51 10.24
CA GLY A 20 -58.96 26.16 9.72
C GLY A 20 -58.52 25.82 8.29
N GLN A 21 -57.43 25.05 8.19
CA GLN A 21 -57.31 23.92 7.26
C GLN A 21 -56.32 22.92 7.88
N ALA A 22 -56.83 21.75 8.28
CA ALA A 22 -55.98 20.62 8.66
C ALA A 22 -55.43 20.00 7.38
N GLU A 23 -54.21 20.39 7.01
CA GLU A 23 -53.46 19.76 5.92
C GLU A 23 -53.10 18.33 6.35
N SER A 24 -53.60 17.32 5.62
CA SER A 24 -53.21 15.93 5.88
C SER A 24 -51.74 15.76 5.54
N PRO A 25 -50.93 15.09 6.41
CA PRO A 25 -49.53 14.87 6.11
C PRO A 25 -49.39 14.00 4.85
N PRO A 26 -48.41 14.29 3.97
CA PRO A 26 -48.16 13.48 2.79
C PRO A 26 -47.84 12.03 3.22
N PRO A 27 -48.20 11.03 2.39
CA PRO A 27 -47.83 9.65 2.69
C PRO A 27 -46.32 9.55 2.86
N ALA A 28 -45.89 8.98 3.98
CA ALA A 28 -44.47 8.74 4.24
C ALA A 28 -43.93 7.79 3.16
N THR A 29 -42.96 8.25 2.38
CA THR A 29 -42.16 7.39 1.51
C THR A 29 -41.53 6.31 2.38
N PRO A 30 -41.60 5.01 2.02
CA PRO A 30 -40.84 3.99 2.72
C PRO A 30 -39.37 4.40 2.73
N ALA A 31 -38.79 4.54 3.92
CA ALA A 31 -37.36 4.71 4.05
C ALA A 31 -36.70 3.49 3.41
N VAL A 32 -35.94 3.70 2.34
CA VAL A 32 -35.06 2.67 1.79
C VAL A 32 -33.95 2.52 2.83
N ASP A 33 -33.90 1.37 3.49
CA ASP A 33 -32.78 1.05 4.38
C ASP A 33 -31.47 1.25 3.59
N PRO A 34 -30.49 1.97 4.14
CA PRO A 34 -29.20 2.11 3.48
C PRO A 34 -28.63 0.71 3.28
N ALA A 35 -28.33 0.37 2.03
CA ALA A 35 -27.67 -0.89 1.72
C ALA A 35 -26.40 -1.00 2.58
N PRO A 36 -26.09 -2.18 3.16
CA PRO A 36 -24.86 -2.37 3.91
C PRO A 36 -23.68 -1.94 3.05
N ALA A 37 -22.83 -1.06 3.57
CA ALA A 37 -21.57 -0.72 2.91
C ALA A 37 -20.78 -2.02 2.73
N GLU A 38 -20.37 -2.32 1.49
CA GLU A 38 -19.49 -3.46 1.22
C GLU A 38 -18.18 -3.23 1.97
N VAL A 39 -17.98 -4.00 3.04
CA VAL A 39 -16.72 -4.01 3.77
C VAL A 39 -15.72 -4.74 2.86
N GLY A 40 -14.76 -4.00 2.33
CA GLY A 40 -13.65 -4.58 1.55
C GLY A 40 -12.87 -5.63 2.35
N PRO A 41 -12.03 -6.44 1.69
CA PRO A 41 -11.22 -7.43 2.37
C PRO A 41 -10.36 -6.80 3.47
N ALA A 42 -10.15 -7.51 4.57
CA ALA A 42 -9.24 -7.06 5.62
C ALA A 42 -7.79 -7.01 5.10
N ALA A 43 -6.93 -6.19 5.72
CA ALA A 43 -5.51 -6.20 5.41
C ALA A 43 -4.89 -7.57 5.69
N CYS A 44 -3.99 -8.02 4.81
CA CYS A 44 -3.28 -9.28 5.04
C CYS A 44 -2.37 -9.18 6.27
N ARG A 45 -2.34 -10.24 7.09
CA ARG A 45 -1.44 -10.35 8.24
C ARG A 45 -0.17 -11.09 7.84
N SER A 46 0.99 -10.57 8.21
CA SER A 46 2.30 -11.19 7.95
C SER A 46 2.40 -12.60 8.54
N ALA A 47 1.74 -12.87 9.67
CA ALA A 47 1.72 -14.18 10.31
C ALA A 47 1.02 -15.26 9.45
N ASP A 48 0.12 -14.86 8.55
CA ASP A 48 -0.58 -15.74 7.61
C ASP A 48 0.09 -15.76 6.23
N MET A 49 1.25 -15.12 6.07
CA MET A 49 1.98 -15.09 4.81
C MET A 49 3.04 -16.16 4.76
N GLN A 50 3.19 -16.77 3.58
CA GLN A 50 4.37 -17.56 3.26
C GLN A 50 5.12 -16.95 2.07
N LEU A 51 6.41 -16.72 2.26
CA LEU A 51 7.28 -16.18 1.24
C LEU A 51 7.94 -17.29 0.40
N ALA A 52 8.18 -17.01 -0.87
CA ALA A 52 9.03 -17.84 -1.73
C ALA A 52 9.63 -17.00 -2.87
N THR A 53 10.79 -17.39 -3.38
CA THR A 53 11.34 -16.82 -4.62
C THR A 53 10.52 -17.30 -5.83
N ALA A 54 10.24 -16.39 -6.76
CA ALA A 54 9.45 -16.64 -7.96
C ALA A 54 10.21 -16.34 -9.27
N GLY A 55 11.36 -15.67 -9.19
CA GLY A 55 12.21 -15.33 -10.34
C GLY A 55 13.36 -14.40 -9.93
N GLY A 56 14.17 -13.96 -10.90
CA GLY A 56 15.20 -12.95 -10.64
C GLY A 56 16.32 -12.83 -11.67
N ASP A 57 17.26 -11.94 -11.31
CA ASP A 57 18.48 -11.41 -11.96
C ASP A 57 18.31 -9.99 -12.56
N ALA A 58 19.18 -9.00 -12.31
CA ALA A 58 20.04 -8.65 -13.43
C ALA A 58 21.22 -7.69 -13.19
N GLY A 59 22.36 -8.07 -13.79
CA GLY A 59 23.08 -7.25 -14.77
C GLY A 59 24.06 -6.18 -14.27
N MET A 60 25.33 -6.27 -14.70
CA MET A 60 26.39 -5.28 -14.40
C MET A 60 26.47 -4.92 -12.91
N GLY A 61 26.47 -5.94 -12.05
CA GLY A 61 26.53 -5.77 -10.61
C GLY A 61 25.18 -5.53 -9.92
N ASN A 62 24.08 -5.36 -10.66
CA ASN A 62 22.76 -5.36 -10.04
C ASN A 62 22.20 -6.78 -9.95
N ARG A 63 21.24 -6.98 -9.05
CA ARG A 63 20.49 -8.21 -8.86
C ARG A 63 19.05 -7.84 -8.53
N VAL A 64 18.13 -8.71 -8.89
CA VAL A 64 16.74 -8.66 -8.45
C VAL A 64 16.29 -10.06 -8.09
N ALA A 65 15.41 -10.17 -7.11
CA ALA A 65 14.61 -11.35 -6.86
C ALA A 65 13.14 -10.92 -6.87
N VAL A 66 12.33 -11.66 -7.62
CA VAL A 66 10.87 -11.56 -7.53
C VAL A 66 10.44 -12.45 -6.37
N LEU A 67 9.83 -11.86 -5.35
CA LEU A 67 9.35 -12.57 -4.18
C LEU A 67 7.83 -12.70 -4.24
N SER A 68 7.33 -13.92 -4.01
CA SER A 68 5.91 -14.20 -3.89
C SER A 68 5.48 -14.24 -2.43
N VAL A 69 4.27 -13.73 -2.17
CA VAL A 69 3.57 -13.76 -0.89
C VAL A 69 2.31 -14.59 -1.06
N LEU A 70 2.31 -15.80 -0.51
CA LEU A 70 1.16 -16.70 -0.48
C LEU A 70 0.30 -16.40 0.74
N ASN A 71 -1.00 -16.19 0.54
CA ASN A 71 -1.97 -16.12 1.63
C ASN A 71 -2.29 -17.54 2.14
N ARG A 72 -1.85 -17.85 3.37
CA ARG A 72 -2.14 -19.10 4.09
C ARG A 72 -3.34 -19.00 5.02
N GLY A 73 -3.95 -17.82 5.14
CA GLY A 73 -5.17 -17.60 5.90
C GLY A 73 -6.41 -18.20 5.25
N GLU A 74 -7.51 -18.20 6.00
CA GLU A 74 -8.78 -18.80 5.56
C GLU A 74 -9.64 -17.84 4.73
N GLY A 75 -9.37 -16.53 4.81
CA GLY A 75 -10.11 -15.48 4.13
C GLY A 75 -9.29 -14.73 3.09
N ALA A 76 -10.00 -14.08 2.15
CA ALA A 76 -9.40 -13.10 1.26
C ALA A 76 -8.85 -11.93 2.09
N CYS A 77 -7.72 -11.39 1.67
CA CYS A 77 -7.13 -10.21 2.31
C CYS A 77 -6.52 -9.27 1.28
N GLU A 78 -6.20 -8.05 1.68
CA GLU A 78 -5.69 -7.00 0.80
C GLU A 78 -4.26 -6.59 1.17
N LEU A 79 -3.43 -6.38 0.16
CA LEU A 79 -2.09 -5.81 0.25
C LEU A 79 -2.07 -4.47 -0.51
N VAL A 80 -1.63 -3.39 0.15
CA VAL A 80 -1.64 -2.05 -0.43
C VAL A 80 -0.27 -1.40 -0.32
N GLY A 81 0.34 -1.02 -1.45
CA GLY A 81 1.62 -0.33 -1.46
C GLY A 81 2.79 -1.29 -1.26
N TYR A 82 3.70 -0.97 -0.33
CA TYR A 82 5.01 -1.64 -0.20
C TYR A 82 5.09 -2.55 1.02
N PRO A 83 5.76 -3.71 0.91
CA PRO A 83 6.20 -4.42 2.10
C PRO A 83 7.22 -3.60 2.88
N THR A 84 7.22 -3.78 4.20
CA THR A 84 8.41 -3.46 4.99
C THR A 84 9.38 -4.62 4.85
N VAL A 85 10.59 -4.36 4.36
CA VAL A 85 11.65 -5.37 4.21
C VAL A 85 12.79 -5.08 5.18
N THR A 86 13.22 -6.10 5.91
CA THR A 86 14.42 -6.07 6.74
C THR A 86 15.29 -7.27 6.43
N LEU A 87 16.59 -7.06 6.24
CA LEU A 87 17.54 -8.15 6.05
C LEU A 87 18.15 -8.56 7.38
N ALA A 88 18.41 -9.84 7.57
CA ALA A 88 19.05 -10.37 8.77
C ALA A 88 20.21 -11.30 8.44
N ASP A 89 21.18 -11.35 9.37
CA ASP A 89 22.32 -12.25 9.31
C ASP A 89 21.96 -13.69 9.71
N LYS A 90 22.96 -14.58 9.72
CA LYS A 90 22.81 -16.00 10.07
C LYS A 90 22.33 -16.24 11.50
N ALA A 91 22.50 -15.26 12.39
CA ALA A 91 22.03 -15.30 13.76
C ALA A 91 20.65 -14.61 13.91
N ASP A 92 19.96 -14.36 12.79
CA ASP A 92 18.66 -13.70 12.76
C ASP A 92 18.68 -12.26 13.33
N ARG A 93 19.85 -11.60 13.31
CA ARG A 93 19.98 -10.21 13.73
C ARG A 93 19.76 -9.28 12.55
N PRO A 94 18.91 -8.24 12.68
CA PRO A 94 18.74 -7.26 11.61
C PRO A 94 20.05 -6.58 11.21
N LEU A 95 20.29 -6.47 9.90
CA LEU A 95 21.40 -5.72 9.34
C LEU A 95 21.03 -4.23 9.27
N GLY A 96 21.25 -3.51 10.37
CA GLY A 96 20.91 -2.08 10.48
C GLY A 96 21.69 -1.16 9.53
N SER A 97 22.74 -1.66 8.87
CA SER A 97 23.49 -0.94 7.84
C SER A 97 22.84 -1.00 6.45
N ILE A 98 21.76 -1.78 6.27
CA ILE A 98 21.05 -1.91 5.00
C ILE A 98 19.65 -1.31 5.12
N GLU A 99 19.38 -0.27 4.34
CA GLU A 99 18.08 0.38 4.25
C GLU A 99 17.24 -0.21 3.11
N ALA A 100 15.99 -0.59 3.38
CA ALA A 100 15.03 -0.93 2.34
C ALA A 100 14.33 0.34 1.82
N ARG A 101 14.62 0.72 0.57
CA ARG A 101 14.10 1.91 -0.09
C ARG A 101 12.98 1.56 -1.05
N GLN A 102 11.87 2.28 -0.98
CA GLN A 102 10.75 2.10 -1.89
C GLN A 102 11.10 2.61 -3.29
N HIS A 103 10.73 1.85 -4.31
CA HIS A 103 10.86 2.22 -5.73
C HIS A 103 9.47 2.19 -6.39
N PRO A 104 9.02 3.27 -7.07
CA PRO A 104 7.63 3.44 -7.50
C PRO A 104 7.09 2.33 -8.39
N GLY A 105 7.95 1.66 -9.15
CA GLY A 105 7.61 0.50 -9.97
C GLY A 105 8.42 -0.73 -9.61
N ALA A 106 8.10 -1.83 -10.28
CA ALA A 106 8.95 -3.00 -10.27
C ALA A 106 10.25 -2.74 -11.04
N TYR A 107 11.19 -3.67 -10.99
CA TYR A 107 12.58 -3.40 -11.28
C TYR A 107 12.83 -2.87 -12.70
N PHE A 108 12.05 -3.33 -13.68
CA PHE A 108 12.18 -2.95 -15.09
C PHE A 108 11.16 -1.90 -15.57
N SER A 109 10.31 -1.40 -14.67
CA SER A 109 9.19 -0.52 -15.01
C SER A 109 9.12 0.72 -14.12
N GLN A 110 8.56 1.81 -14.65
CA GLN A 110 8.15 2.93 -13.81
C GLN A 110 6.79 2.62 -13.20
N GLY A 111 6.58 3.11 -11.97
CA GLY A 111 5.35 2.86 -11.23
C GLY A 111 4.14 3.58 -11.81
N ASP A 112 3.02 2.88 -11.88
CA ASP A 112 1.70 3.48 -11.93
C ASP A 112 1.21 3.87 -10.51
N ALA A 113 0.02 4.45 -10.43
CA ALA A 113 -0.65 4.63 -9.14
C ALA A 113 -0.76 3.30 -8.38
N LEU A 114 -0.42 3.31 -7.09
CA LEU A 114 -0.52 2.14 -6.21
C LEU A 114 -1.95 1.60 -6.25
N ARG A 115 -2.10 0.31 -6.56
CA ARG A 115 -3.38 -0.38 -6.55
C ARG A 115 -3.40 -1.44 -5.46
N PRO A 116 -4.50 -1.58 -4.72
CA PRO A 116 -4.65 -2.70 -3.81
C PRO A 116 -4.63 -4.04 -4.54
N VAL A 117 -4.03 -5.05 -3.91
CA VAL A 117 -3.98 -6.43 -4.39
C VAL A 117 -4.78 -7.30 -3.43
N VAL A 118 -5.94 -7.77 -3.87
CA VAL A 118 -6.74 -8.75 -3.14
C VAL A 118 -6.16 -10.15 -3.37
N VAL A 119 -5.76 -10.82 -2.30
CA VAL A 119 -5.14 -12.15 -2.32
C VAL A 119 -6.10 -13.16 -1.70
N GLN A 120 -6.66 -14.02 -2.54
CA GLN A 120 -7.50 -15.14 -2.09
C GLN A 120 -6.69 -16.15 -1.27
N PRO A 121 -7.32 -16.97 -0.40
CA PRO A 121 -6.67 -18.11 0.23
C PRO A 121 -5.98 -19.00 -0.82
N GLY A 122 -4.69 -19.29 -0.61
CA GLY A 122 -3.89 -20.08 -1.55
C GLY A 122 -3.39 -19.33 -2.79
N ALA A 123 -3.81 -18.08 -3.01
CA ALA A 123 -3.31 -17.22 -4.08
C ALA A 123 -2.06 -16.44 -3.64
N ARG A 124 -1.40 -15.81 -4.62
CA ARG A 124 -0.13 -15.10 -4.43
C ARG A 124 -0.20 -13.66 -4.93
N ALA A 125 0.47 -12.78 -4.21
CA ALA A 125 0.94 -11.50 -4.71
C ALA A 125 2.46 -11.54 -4.87
N TYR A 126 3.03 -10.54 -5.54
CA TYR A 126 4.46 -10.47 -5.84
C TYR A 126 5.01 -9.07 -5.56
N PHE A 127 6.31 -8.98 -5.33
CA PHE A 127 7.08 -7.73 -5.30
C PHE A 127 8.55 -8.01 -5.63
N ASP A 128 9.29 -6.98 -5.99
CA ASP A 128 10.72 -7.08 -6.28
C ASP A 128 11.55 -6.64 -5.10
N LEU A 129 12.63 -7.39 -4.86
CA LEU A 129 13.75 -6.99 -4.04
C LEU A 129 14.98 -6.87 -4.93
N ALA A 130 15.54 -5.67 -5.05
CA ALA A 130 16.71 -5.42 -5.88
C ALA A 130 17.89 -4.87 -5.08
N TRP A 131 19.10 -5.30 -5.40
CA TRP A 131 20.31 -4.88 -4.70
C TRP A 131 21.49 -4.82 -5.67
N ASN A 132 22.59 -4.20 -5.23
CA ASN A 132 23.84 -4.20 -5.96
C ASN A 132 24.84 -5.15 -5.27
N VAL A 133 25.72 -5.80 -6.04
CA VAL A 133 26.77 -6.72 -5.57
C VAL A 133 28.18 -6.19 -5.84
N MET A 134 28.30 -4.95 -6.29
CA MET A 134 29.57 -4.22 -6.43
C MET A 134 29.80 -3.36 -5.19
N PRO A 135 30.93 -3.53 -4.49
CA PRO A 135 31.30 -2.65 -3.39
C PRO A 135 31.38 -1.18 -3.86
N HIS A 136 30.86 -0.27 -3.05
CA HIS A 136 31.00 1.17 -3.27
C HIS A 136 32.38 1.64 -2.79
N GLU A 137 33.42 1.28 -3.55
CA GLU A 137 34.82 1.55 -3.17
C GLU A 137 35.10 3.05 -2.96
N GLY A 138 34.42 3.92 -3.71
CA GLY A 138 34.49 5.38 -3.55
C GLY A 138 34.01 5.88 -2.18
N ASP A 139 33.14 5.11 -1.52
CA ASP A 139 32.62 5.37 -0.17
C ASP A 139 33.32 4.49 0.90
N GLY A 140 34.39 3.78 0.52
CA GLY A 140 35.18 2.92 1.41
C GLY A 140 34.61 1.53 1.64
N GLU A 141 33.52 1.16 0.98
CA GLU A 141 33.00 -0.21 1.02
C GLU A 141 33.85 -1.11 0.11
N VAL A 142 34.59 -2.04 0.71
CA VAL A 142 35.43 -3.02 0.00
C VAL A 142 34.90 -4.46 0.08
N VAL A 143 33.97 -4.71 1.00
CA VAL A 143 33.30 -5.99 1.19
C VAL A 143 31.83 -5.71 1.49
N CYS A 144 30.93 -6.41 0.81
CA CYS A 144 29.51 -6.23 1.01
C CYS A 144 29.01 -7.06 2.19
N PRO A 145 28.03 -6.57 2.96
CA PRO A 145 27.36 -7.33 4.00
C PRO A 145 26.75 -8.64 3.45
N ILE A 146 26.64 -9.65 4.30
CA ILE A 146 25.98 -10.93 3.99
C ILE A 146 24.68 -11.01 4.77
N ALA A 147 23.55 -11.00 4.07
CA ALA A 147 22.25 -11.34 4.61
C ALA A 147 21.93 -12.80 4.30
N THR A 148 21.28 -13.51 5.22
CA THR A 148 20.84 -14.90 5.02
C THR A 148 19.33 -15.06 5.12
N THR A 149 18.63 -14.04 5.62
CA THR A 149 17.18 -14.05 5.80
C THR A 149 16.60 -12.72 5.35
N VAL A 150 15.54 -12.79 4.52
CA VAL A 150 14.67 -11.66 4.22
C VAL A 150 13.45 -11.72 5.13
N ARG A 151 13.15 -10.63 5.82
CA ARG A 151 11.93 -10.46 6.61
C ARG A 151 11.00 -9.50 5.89
N VAL A 152 9.74 -9.88 5.78
CA VAL A 152 8.72 -9.10 5.07
C VAL A 152 7.53 -8.92 5.99
N ALA A 153 7.12 -7.68 6.21
CA ALA A 153 5.84 -7.38 6.84
C ALA A 153 4.86 -6.78 5.83
N ALA A 154 3.59 -7.15 5.99
CA ALA A 154 2.49 -6.42 5.40
C ALA A 154 2.51 -4.95 5.85
N PRO A 155 1.99 -4.02 5.02
CA PRO A 155 1.88 -2.62 5.39
C PRO A 155 1.07 -2.46 6.69
N GLY A 156 1.68 -1.84 7.70
CA GLY A 156 1.04 -1.60 9.00
C GLY A 156 1.01 -2.79 9.96
N ASP A 157 1.56 -3.95 9.59
CA ASP A 157 1.71 -5.10 10.49
C ASP A 157 3.06 -5.04 11.24
N GLY A 158 3.07 -5.42 12.51
CA GLY A 158 4.27 -5.52 13.35
C GLY A 158 4.94 -6.90 13.32
N ALA A 159 4.26 -7.91 12.77
CA ALA A 159 4.81 -9.24 12.54
C ALA A 159 5.51 -9.33 11.17
N PHE A 160 6.37 -10.34 10.99
CA PHE A 160 7.09 -10.57 9.74
C PHE A 160 6.97 -12.04 9.32
N ALA A 161 6.81 -12.27 8.01
CA ALA A 161 7.14 -13.54 7.39
C ALA A 161 8.64 -13.59 7.07
N MET A 162 9.23 -14.78 7.11
CA MET A 162 10.67 -14.97 6.89
C MET A 162 10.94 -15.84 5.67
N LEU A 163 11.93 -15.46 4.89
CA LEU A 163 12.44 -16.21 3.74
C LEU A 163 13.95 -16.42 3.92
N PRO A 164 14.42 -17.65 4.13
CA PRO A 164 15.84 -17.97 4.00
C PRO A 164 16.29 -17.70 2.57
N MET A 165 17.17 -16.71 2.40
CA MET A 165 17.69 -16.27 1.12
C MET A 165 19.00 -15.52 1.37
N GLU A 166 20.09 -16.01 0.76
CA GLU A 166 21.39 -15.36 0.86
C GLU A 166 21.48 -14.18 -0.13
N LEU A 167 21.91 -13.03 0.37
CA LEU A 167 22.12 -11.81 -0.42
C LEU A 167 23.44 -11.14 0.01
N THR A 168 24.10 -10.48 -0.93
CA THR A 168 25.26 -9.62 -0.65
C THR A 168 24.98 -8.17 -1.06
N PRO A 169 24.09 -7.44 -0.34
CA PRO A 169 23.68 -6.09 -0.71
C PRO A 169 24.77 -5.07 -0.40
N CYS A 170 25.46 -4.60 -1.43
CA CYS A 170 26.40 -3.49 -1.34
C CYS A 170 25.67 -2.14 -1.42
N GLY A 171 26.34 -1.07 -0.99
CA GLY A 171 25.83 0.30 -1.09
C GLY A 171 24.78 0.66 -0.03
N GLY A 172 24.74 -0.10 1.07
CA GLY A 172 23.91 0.21 2.24
C GLY A 172 22.41 0.20 2.00
N SER A 173 21.93 -0.30 0.86
CA SER A 173 20.49 -0.29 0.56
C SER A 173 20.05 -1.41 -0.38
N VAL A 174 18.77 -1.73 -0.28
CA VAL A 174 18.01 -2.54 -1.24
C VAL A 174 16.80 -1.75 -1.70
N ARG A 175 16.33 -2.00 -2.92
CA ARG A 175 15.12 -1.41 -3.48
C ARG A 175 13.97 -2.40 -3.44
N VAL A 176 12.79 -1.90 -3.10
CA VAL A 176 11.57 -2.68 -2.91
C VAL A 176 10.46 -2.08 -3.75
N SER A 177 9.83 -2.89 -4.62
CA SER A 177 8.66 -2.47 -5.39
C SER A 177 7.38 -2.55 -4.56
N PRO A 178 6.27 -1.92 -4.98
CA PRO A 178 4.97 -2.23 -4.39
C PRO A 178 4.53 -3.67 -4.71
N PHE A 179 3.53 -4.15 -3.98
CA PHE A 179 2.84 -5.40 -4.28
C PHE A 179 2.11 -5.33 -5.62
N ARG A 180 2.10 -6.45 -6.34
CA ARG A 180 1.43 -6.64 -7.63
C ARG A 180 0.81 -8.03 -7.75
N PRO A 181 -0.22 -8.21 -8.60
CA PRO A 181 -0.93 -9.48 -8.73
C PRO A 181 -0.17 -10.55 -9.55
N THR A 182 0.81 -10.16 -10.37
CA THR A 182 1.56 -11.06 -11.28
C THR A 182 3.05 -11.01 -11.03
N ALA A 183 3.76 -12.09 -11.38
CA ALA A 183 5.21 -12.18 -11.21
C ALA A 183 5.96 -11.29 -12.21
N GLU A 184 5.59 -11.34 -13.50
CA GLU A 184 6.02 -10.34 -14.48
C GLU A 184 5.38 -8.97 -14.21
N ASP A 185 6.14 -7.93 -14.57
CA ASP A 185 5.61 -6.61 -14.80
C ASP A 185 4.68 -6.68 -16.01
N GLU A 186 3.39 -6.41 -15.80
CA GLU A 186 2.46 -6.24 -16.91
C GLU A 186 2.91 -4.99 -17.66
N ALA A 187 3.58 -5.18 -18.80
CA ALA A 187 4.00 -4.07 -19.65
C ALA A 187 2.75 -3.25 -20.02
N PRO A 188 2.82 -1.89 -20.03
CA PRO A 188 1.66 -1.09 -20.37
C PRO A 188 1.16 -1.52 -21.75
N ALA A 189 -0.12 -1.93 -21.81
CA ALA A 189 -0.77 -2.32 -23.05
C ALA A 189 -0.52 -1.22 -24.09
N SER A 190 0.27 -1.53 -25.14
CA SER A 190 0.50 -0.58 -26.21
C SER A 190 -0.87 -0.23 -26.79
N ARG A 191 -1.32 1.02 -26.62
CA ARG A 191 -2.44 1.54 -27.42
C ARG A 191 -2.01 1.45 -28.87
N ALA A 192 -2.54 0.46 -29.59
CA ALA A 192 -2.54 0.47 -31.04
C ALA A 192 -3.28 1.74 -31.47
N ALA A 193 -2.55 2.65 -32.11
CA ALA A 193 -3.10 3.78 -32.84
C ALA A 193 -3.42 3.37 -34.28
#